data_AF-A0A935D5L9-F1
#
_entry.id   AF-A0A935D5L9-F1
#
_cell.length_a   1.000
_cell.length_b   1.000
_cell.length_c   1.000
_cell.angle_alpha   90.00
_cell.angle_beta   90.00
_cell.angle_gamma   90.00
#
_symmetry.space_group_name_H-M   'P 1'
#
loop_
_entity.id
_entity.type
_entity.pdbx_description
1 polymer ?
#
loop_
_entity_poly.entity_id
_entity_poly.type
_entity_poly.pdbx_seq_one_letter_code
_entity_poly.pdbx_strand_id
1 'polypeptide(L)'
;MDVVVPPGCETPNEPVKNPEKCLVDSYGVYVSPSGDDGNPGTRTKPYKTVGKGLSAGRGRVVVCEGTYAESVEVKSDVEVYSGVTCDFGKAGGRAKVVGTKARVRGEDRGR
;
A
#
# COMPACT_ATOMS: atom_id res chain seq x y z
N MET A 1 -3.74 -0.26 -20.02
CA MET A 1 -2.52 0.53 -19.78
C MET A 1 -1.42 -0.46 -19.52
N ASP A 2 -0.47 -0.57 -20.43
CA ASP A 2 0.60 -1.55 -20.29
C ASP A 2 1.44 -1.19 -19.08
N VAL A 3 1.42 -2.09 -18.12
CA VAL A 3 2.14 -1.96 -16.87
C VAL A 3 3.63 -2.00 -17.22
N VAL A 4 4.31 -0.85 -17.21
CA VAL A 4 5.75 -0.77 -17.51
C VAL A 4 6.52 -1.45 -16.37
N VAL A 5 6.98 -2.67 -16.61
CA VAL A 5 7.75 -3.46 -15.65
C VAL A 5 9.09 -2.77 -15.36
N PRO A 6 9.44 -2.52 -14.09
CA PRO A 6 10.74 -1.93 -13.74
C PRO A 6 11.93 -2.77 -14.24
N PRO A 7 13.03 -2.14 -14.69
CA PRO A 7 14.23 -2.87 -15.11
C PRO A 7 14.74 -3.84 -14.03
N GLY A 8 14.89 -5.11 -14.39
CA GLY A 8 15.39 -6.16 -13.50
C GLY A 8 14.35 -6.71 -12.51
N CYS A 9 13.08 -6.30 -12.61
CA CYS A 9 12.00 -6.94 -11.87
C CYS A 9 11.62 -8.27 -12.54
N GLU A 10 12.02 -9.38 -11.94
CA GLU A 10 11.77 -10.73 -12.48
C GLU A 10 10.36 -11.25 -12.11
N THR A 11 9.73 -10.65 -11.10
CA THR A 11 8.44 -11.09 -10.55
C THR A 11 7.40 -9.95 -10.51
N PRO A 12 6.96 -9.38 -11.65
CA PRO A 12 6.12 -8.18 -11.69
C PRO A 12 4.74 -8.34 -11.02
N ASN A 13 4.20 -9.55 -11.04
CA ASN A 13 2.91 -9.90 -10.41
C ASN A 13 3.07 -10.31 -8.93
N GLU A 14 4.30 -10.60 -8.50
CA GLU A 14 4.65 -10.97 -7.14
C GLU A 14 5.87 -10.13 -6.68
N PRO A 15 5.74 -8.79 -6.65
CA PRO A 15 6.87 -7.88 -6.50
C PRO A 15 7.63 -8.06 -5.17
N VAL A 16 7.01 -8.68 -4.18
CA VAL A 16 7.61 -9.00 -2.87
C VAL A 16 8.62 -10.16 -2.92
N LYS A 17 8.67 -10.94 -4.02
CA LYS A 17 9.70 -11.98 -4.23
C LYS A 17 11.05 -11.42 -4.67
N ASN A 18 11.04 -10.22 -5.27
CA ASN A 18 12.24 -9.50 -5.72
C ASN A 18 12.08 -7.99 -5.41
N PRO A 19 11.89 -7.63 -4.13
CA PRO A 19 11.45 -6.30 -3.71
C PRO A 19 12.42 -5.19 -4.11
N GLU A 20 13.72 -5.45 -4.05
CA GLU A 20 14.77 -4.51 -4.41
C GLU A 20 14.76 -4.07 -5.88
N LYS A 21 14.15 -4.85 -6.79
CA LYS A 21 13.98 -4.49 -8.21
C LYS A 21 12.54 -4.18 -8.59
N CYS A 22 11.57 -4.82 -7.95
CA CYS A 22 10.15 -4.67 -8.29
C CYS A 22 9.44 -3.55 -7.51
N LEU A 23 9.97 -3.12 -6.37
CA LEU A 23 9.42 -2.05 -5.55
C LEU A 23 10.25 -0.77 -5.76
N VAL A 24 9.89 -0.02 -6.80
CA VAL A 24 10.47 1.29 -7.15
C VAL A 24 9.42 2.41 -7.08
N ASP A 25 9.83 3.65 -6.82
CA ASP A 25 8.94 4.80 -6.60
C ASP A 25 8.09 5.20 -7.82
N SER A 26 8.52 4.83 -9.03
CA SER A 26 7.76 5.05 -10.25
C SER A 26 6.55 4.12 -10.39
N TYR A 27 6.50 3.03 -9.61
CA TYR A 27 5.63 1.88 -9.86
C TYR A 27 4.66 1.56 -8.71
N GLY A 28 4.61 2.43 -7.72
CA GLY A 28 3.66 2.33 -6.61
C GLY A 28 3.89 3.40 -5.55
N VAL A 29 3.08 3.35 -4.51
CA VAL A 29 3.25 4.16 -3.30
C VAL A 29 3.54 3.29 -2.09
N TYR A 30 4.22 3.87 -1.12
CA TYR A 30 4.71 3.18 0.07
C TYR A 30 4.04 3.71 1.32
N VAL A 31 3.69 2.78 2.21
CA VAL A 31 3.02 3.06 3.48
C VAL A 31 3.83 2.43 4.61
N SER A 32 4.08 3.20 5.66
CA SER A 32 4.79 2.77 6.87
C SER A 32 4.17 3.39 8.11
N PRO A 33 4.08 2.68 9.27
CA PRO A 33 3.50 3.25 10.48
C PRO A 33 4.27 4.47 11.02
N SER A 34 5.57 4.58 10.68
CA SER A 34 6.44 5.71 11.02
C SER A 34 6.47 6.81 9.94
N GLY A 35 5.69 6.67 8.87
CA GLY A 35 5.58 7.65 7.79
C GLY A 35 4.78 8.90 8.17
N ASP A 36 4.48 9.71 7.15
CA ASP A 36 3.70 10.95 7.26
C ASP A 36 2.77 11.11 6.05
N ASP A 37 1.50 11.49 6.22
CA ASP A 37 0.54 11.59 5.11
C ASP A 37 0.73 12.84 4.24
N GLY A 38 1.60 13.78 4.64
CA GLY A 38 2.10 14.88 3.83
C GLY A 38 3.29 14.49 2.94
N ASN A 39 3.84 13.28 3.08
CA ASN A 39 4.92 12.81 2.22
C ASN A 39 4.46 12.52 0.78
N PRO A 40 5.39 12.37 -0.18
CA PRO A 40 5.05 11.96 -1.55
C PRO A 40 4.70 10.47 -1.71
N GLY A 41 4.83 9.65 -0.67
CA GLY A 41 4.55 8.21 -0.74
C GLY A 41 5.66 7.41 -1.42
N THR A 42 6.91 7.85 -1.34
CA THR A 42 8.10 7.13 -1.83
C THR A 42 8.66 6.19 -0.76
N ARG A 43 9.56 5.27 -1.12
CA ARG A 43 10.22 4.37 -0.13
C ARG A 43 10.92 5.12 1.00
N THR A 44 11.52 6.26 0.68
CA THR A 44 12.27 7.09 1.64
C THR A 44 11.39 8.11 2.37
N LYS A 45 10.21 8.42 1.83
CA LYS A 45 9.20 9.29 2.44
C LYS A 45 7.83 8.65 2.26
N PRO A 46 7.51 7.59 3.02
CA PRO A 46 6.26 6.85 2.87
C PRO A 46 5.09 7.62 3.49
N TYR A 47 3.89 7.31 3.03
CA TYR A 47 2.66 7.69 3.72
C TYR A 47 2.57 7.00 5.08
N LYS A 48 1.80 7.58 6.00
CA LYS A 48 1.55 7.00 7.32
C LYS A 48 0.39 6.01 7.29
N THR A 49 -0.65 6.33 6.53
CA THR A 49 -1.91 5.57 6.51
C THR A 49 -2.11 4.82 5.21
N VAL A 50 -2.75 3.65 5.32
CA VAL A 50 -3.16 2.83 4.18
C VAL A 50 -4.23 3.57 3.37
N GLY A 51 -5.17 4.25 4.04
CA GLY A 51 -6.16 5.09 3.38
C GLY A 51 -5.54 6.18 2.48
N LYS A 52 -4.47 6.84 2.93
CA LYS A 52 -3.74 7.80 2.10
C LYS A 52 -3.12 7.13 0.88
N GLY A 53 -2.47 5.98 1.06
CA GLY A 53 -1.93 5.18 -0.05
C GLY A 53 -2.97 4.80 -1.09
N LEU A 54 -4.14 4.32 -0.66
CA LEU A 54 -5.26 3.98 -1.56
C LEU A 54 -5.78 5.20 -2.33
N SER A 55 -5.85 6.36 -1.67
CA SER A 55 -6.31 7.61 -2.30
C SER A 55 -5.33 8.20 -3.33
N ALA A 56 -4.07 7.73 -3.36
CA ALA A 56 -3.05 8.28 -4.25
C ALA A 56 -3.27 7.90 -5.72
N GLY A 57 -4.10 6.89 -6.02
CA GLY A 57 -4.53 6.55 -7.39
C GLY A 57 -3.42 5.99 -8.30
N ARG A 58 -2.32 5.48 -7.74
CA ARG A 58 -1.16 4.99 -8.51
C ARG A 58 -1.19 3.48 -8.80
N GLY A 59 -2.36 2.84 -8.71
CA GLY A 59 -2.60 1.44 -9.06
C GLY A 59 -2.00 0.40 -8.10
N ARG A 60 -0.88 0.70 -7.43
CA ARG A 60 -0.19 -0.19 -6.50
C ARG A 60 0.17 0.49 -5.19
N VAL A 61 -0.19 -0.15 -4.09
CA VAL A 61 0.12 0.27 -2.71
C VAL A 61 0.94 -0.81 -2.04
N VAL A 62 2.09 -0.43 -1.49
CA VAL A 62 3.00 -1.32 -0.78
C VAL A 62 2.99 -0.93 0.69
N VAL A 63 2.55 -1.84 1.55
CA VAL A 63 2.40 -1.61 2.98
C VAL A 63 3.44 -2.44 3.70
N CYS A 64 4.41 -1.78 4.34
CA CYS A 64 5.40 -2.52 5.14
C CYS A 64 4.76 -3.12 6.39
N GLU A 65 5.48 -4.06 6.99
CA GLU A 65 5.15 -4.67 8.27
C GLU A 65 4.75 -3.65 9.33
N GLY A 66 3.83 -4.03 10.20
CA GLY A 66 3.34 -3.17 11.26
C GLY A 66 1.84 -3.28 11.46
N THR A 67 1.34 -2.54 12.45
CA THR A 67 -0.09 -2.45 12.76
C THR A 67 -0.61 -1.06 12.40
N TYR A 68 -1.65 -1.02 11.57
CA TYR A 68 -2.31 0.20 11.12
C TYR A 68 -3.70 0.26 11.75
N ALA A 69 -3.87 1.14 12.73
CA ALA A 69 -5.13 1.33 13.43
C ALA A 69 -6.02 2.33 12.66
N GLU A 70 -6.70 1.84 11.62
CA GLU A 70 -7.57 2.63 10.76
C GLU A 70 -8.67 1.75 10.13
N SER A 71 -9.76 2.38 9.71
CA SER A 71 -10.76 1.75 8.84
C SER A 71 -10.54 2.24 7.41
N VAL A 72 -10.36 1.30 6.48
CA VAL A 72 -10.09 1.59 5.06
C VAL A 72 -11.26 1.17 4.18
N GLU A 73 -11.45 1.92 3.10
CA GLU A 73 -12.43 1.64 2.05
C GLU A 73 -11.68 1.62 0.71
N VAL A 74 -11.86 0.55 -0.07
CA VAL A 74 -11.28 0.43 -1.41
C VAL A 74 -12.35 0.86 -2.42
N LYS A 75 -12.11 1.98 -3.11
CA LYS A 75 -13.09 2.63 -4.00
C LYS A 75 -12.83 2.43 -5.49
N SER A 76 -11.67 1.87 -5.83
CA SER A 76 -11.20 1.67 -7.20
C SER A 76 -10.29 0.45 -7.25
N ASP A 77 -10.04 -0.05 -8.46
CA ASP A 77 -9.09 -1.13 -8.68
C ASP A 77 -7.69 -0.74 -8.18
N VAL A 78 -7.12 -1.58 -7.33
CA VAL A 78 -5.82 -1.36 -6.71
C VAL A 78 -5.19 -2.68 -6.31
N GLU A 79 -3.88 -2.79 -6.51
CA GLU A 79 -3.06 -3.86 -5.98
C GLU A 79 -2.50 -3.44 -4.61
N VAL A 80 -2.68 -4.28 -3.60
CA VAL A 80 -2.11 -4.05 -2.27
C VAL A 80 -1.14 -5.18 -1.94
N TYR A 81 0.13 -4.83 -1.76
CA TYR A 81 1.18 -5.76 -1.37
C TYR A 81 1.63 -5.51 0.07
N SER A 82 1.94 -6.58 0.79
CA SER A 82 2.56 -6.56 2.12
C SER A 82 3.48 -7.77 2.28
N GLY A 83 4.14 -7.93 3.43
CA GLY A 83 5.16 -8.96 3.62
C GLY A 83 6.57 -8.44 3.36
N VAL A 84 6.81 -7.15 3.62
CA VAL A 84 8.09 -6.48 3.42
C VAL A 84 8.44 -5.67 4.66
N THR A 85 9.73 -5.55 4.94
CA THR A 85 10.27 -4.66 5.97
C THR A 85 10.02 -3.19 5.61
N CYS A 86 10.09 -2.27 6.58
CA CYS A 86 9.85 -0.84 6.33
C CYS A 86 10.99 -0.10 5.61
N ASP A 87 12.06 -0.79 5.23
CA ASP A 87 13.02 -0.32 4.21
C ASP A 87 12.58 -0.70 2.78
N PHE A 88 11.51 -1.50 2.64
CA PHE A 88 10.93 -2.03 1.41
C PHE A 88 11.92 -2.79 0.52
N GLY A 89 13.10 -3.16 1.05
CA GLY A 89 14.18 -3.78 0.29
C GLY A 89 14.26 -5.28 0.45
N LYS A 90 13.47 -5.86 1.37
CA LYS A 90 13.52 -7.27 1.72
C LYS A 90 12.13 -7.80 2.04
N ALA A 91 11.94 -9.10 1.85
CA ALA A 91 10.80 -9.82 2.43
C ALA A 91 10.84 -9.68 3.96
N GLY A 92 9.67 -9.45 4.57
CA GLY A 92 9.54 -9.14 5.99
C GLY A 92 8.19 -9.55 6.56
N GLY A 93 7.85 -9.00 7.72
CA GLY A 93 6.55 -9.22 8.36
C GLY A 93 5.38 -8.74 7.50
N ARG A 94 4.19 -9.23 7.82
CA ARG A 94 2.95 -8.82 7.14
C ARG A 94 2.40 -7.55 7.77
N ALA A 95 1.75 -6.72 6.98
CA ALA A 95 0.94 -5.63 7.49
C ALA A 95 -0.32 -6.20 8.16
N LYS A 96 -0.73 -5.60 9.28
CA LYS A 96 -2.01 -5.88 9.94
C LYS A 96 -2.82 -4.59 9.99
N VAL A 97 -3.98 -4.59 9.33
CA VAL A 97 -4.95 -3.49 9.41
C VAL A 97 -5.97 -3.81 10.48
N VAL A 98 -6.18 -2.89 11.43
CA VAL A 98 -7.10 -3.05 12.55
C VAL A 98 -8.10 -1.91 12.52
N GLY A 99 -9.37 -2.25 12.26
CA GLY A 99 -10.46 -1.27 12.25
C GLY A 99 -10.63 -0.59 13.61
N THR A 100 -10.79 0.73 13.61
CA THR A 100 -10.92 1.53 14.84
C THR A 100 -12.35 1.60 15.39
N LYS A 101 -13.34 1.19 14.58
CA LYS A 101 -14.76 0.89 14.91
C LYS A 101 -15.47 0.43 13.63
N ALA A 102 -16.39 -0.52 13.74
CA ALA A 102 -17.26 -0.91 12.62
C ALA A 102 -18.28 0.21 12.34
N ARG A 103 -18.36 0.68 11.09
CA ARG A 103 -19.49 1.51 10.63
C ARG A 103 -20.39 0.64 9.77
N VAL A 104 -21.60 0.36 10.26
CA VAL A 104 -22.65 -0.24 9.43
C VAL A 104 -23.17 0.87 8.52
N ARG A 105 -22.87 0.81 7.22
CA ARG A 105 -23.52 1.66 6.22
C ARG A 105 -24.92 1.10 6.00
N GLY A 106 -25.91 1.60 6.76
CA GLY A 106 -27.31 1.36 6.47
C GLY A 106 -27.63 1.92 5.09
N GLU A 107 -28.14 1.07 4.20
CA GLU A 107 -28.80 1.51 2.97
C GLU A 107 -30.06 2.27 3.39
N ASP A 108 -30.00 3.60 3.37
CA ASP A 108 -31.16 4.45 3.57
C ASP A 108 -32.09 4.25 2.38
N ARG A 109 -32.96 3.23 2.47
CA ARG A 109 -34.11 3.07 1.58
C ARG A 109 -35.11 4.15 1.94
N GLY A 110 -34.90 5.31 1.32
CA GLY A 110 -35.84 6.40 1.28
C GLY A 110 -37.22 5.91 0.86
N ARG A 111 -38.19 6.23 1.71
CA ARG A 111 -39.63 6.04 1.60
C ARG A 111 -40.25 6.87 0.47
#